data_AF-A0A523GZ70-F1
#
_entry.id   AF-A0A523GZ70-F1
#
_cell.length_a   1.000
_cell.length_b   1.000
_cell.length_c   1.000
_cell.angle_alpha   90.00
_cell.angle_beta   90.00
_cell.angle_gamma   90.00
#
_symmetry.space_group_name_H-M   'P 1'
#
loop_
_entity.id
_entity.type
_entity.pdbx_description
1 polymer ?
#
loop_
_entity_poly.entity_id
_entity_poly.type
_entity_poly.pdbx_seq_one_letter_code
_entity_poly.pdbx_strand_id
1 'polypeptide(L)'
;MIKIKSLKEIIQKIYDTVESTDLFDKGDIKVRINPFKYYNIGNTKDDFIHIFANIMEGRTVSQKSNLSKRIVTELKLMFPDVPIISINIRDFEKTTYCNKSMV
;
A
#
# COMPACT_ATOMS: atom_id res chain seq x y z
N MET A 1 14.93 -1.24 11.85
CA MET A 1 13.87 -0.36 12.42
C MET A 1 13.87 0.95 11.64
N ILE A 2 12.94 1.09 10.69
CA ILE A 2 12.76 2.24 9.80
C ILE A 2 12.85 3.57 10.58
N LYS A 3 14.04 4.18 10.61
CA LYS A 3 14.33 5.36 11.47
C LYS A 3 14.62 6.65 10.71
N ILE A 4 14.30 6.73 9.42
CA ILE A 4 14.80 7.81 8.55
C ILE A 4 13.69 8.71 7.97
N LYS A 5 12.41 8.33 8.06
CA LYS A 5 11.28 9.16 7.60
C LYS A 5 10.16 9.16 8.62
N SER A 6 9.49 10.28 8.80
CA SER A 6 8.29 10.33 9.63
C SER A 6 7.23 9.41 9.00
N LEU A 7 6.48 8.66 9.82
CA LEU A 7 5.39 7.81 9.33
C LEU A 7 4.41 8.61 8.43
N LYS A 8 4.26 9.91 8.72
CA LYS A 8 3.46 10.85 7.94
C LYS A 8 3.98 11.02 6.52
N GLU A 9 5.29 11.15 6.31
CA GLU A 9 5.87 11.25 4.96
C GLU A 9 5.67 9.96 4.15
N ILE A 10 5.79 8.80 4.80
CA ILE A 10 5.54 7.51 4.14
C ILE A 10 4.08 7.45 3.68
N ILE A 11 3.15 7.75 4.61
CA ILE A 11 1.71 7.77 4.32
C ILE A 11 1.41 8.74 3.17
N GLN A 12 1.96 9.96 3.23
CA GLN A 12 1.72 10.97 2.20
C GLN A 12 2.29 10.55 0.84
N LYS A 13 3.52 10.03 0.79
CA LYS A 13 4.11 9.58 -0.48
C LYS A 13 3.31 8.46 -1.11
N ILE A 14 2.87 7.47 -0.34
CA ILE A 14 2.02 6.41 -0.87
C ILE A 14 0.66 6.94 -1.31
N TYR A 15 0.07 7.88 -0.58
CA TYR A 15 -1.16 8.55 -1.01
C TYR A 15 -0.95 9.23 -2.37
N ASP A 16 0.07 10.06 -2.53
CA ASP A 16 0.37 10.79 -3.78
C ASP A 16 0.65 9.83 -4.95
N THR A 17 1.38 8.74 -4.70
CA THR A 17 1.66 7.71 -5.70
C THR A 17 0.39 7.00 -6.18
N VAL A 18 -0.55 6.73 -5.26
CA VAL A 18 -1.84 6.10 -5.59
C VAL A 18 -2.75 7.11 -6.29
N GLU A 19 -2.84 8.34 -5.80
CA GLU A 19 -3.67 9.41 -6.38
C GLU A 19 -3.30 9.65 -7.85
N SER A 20 -2.01 9.77 -8.15
CA SER A 20 -1.51 9.99 -9.50
C SER A 20 -1.71 8.80 -10.46
N THR A 21 -2.35 7.70 -10.03
CA THR A 21 -2.79 6.63 -10.96
C THR A 21 -4.11 6.93 -11.64
N ASP A 22 -4.84 7.95 -11.16
CA ASP A 22 -6.19 8.31 -11.61
C ASP A 22 -7.18 7.14 -11.56
N LEU A 23 -6.91 6.13 -10.71
CA LEU A 23 -7.78 4.97 -10.50
C LEU A 23 -8.81 5.19 -9.39
N PHE A 24 -8.70 6.25 -8.60
CA PHE A 24 -9.50 6.48 -7.40
C PHE A 24 -9.84 7.95 -7.25
N ASP A 25 -11.02 8.24 -6.72
CA ASP A 25 -11.38 9.59 -6.31
C ASP A 25 -10.58 10.01 -5.08
N LYS A 26 -10.26 11.30 -4.96
CA LYS A 26 -9.36 11.83 -3.92
C LYS A 26 -9.80 11.48 -2.49
N GLY A 27 -11.11 11.41 -2.25
CA GLY A 27 -11.70 11.09 -0.94
C GLY A 27 -11.65 9.61 -0.57
N ASP A 28 -11.37 8.71 -1.52
CA ASP A 28 -11.48 7.27 -1.33
C ASP A 28 -10.16 6.60 -0.95
N ILE A 29 -9.03 7.29 -1.16
CA ILE A 29 -7.70 6.77 -0.84
C ILE A 29 -7.44 6.91 0.66
N LYS A 30 -7.28 5.78 1.35
CA LYS A 30 -7.02 5.71 2.80
C LYS A 30 -5.74 4.92 3.03
N VAL A 31 -4.71 5.59 3.55
CA VAL A 31 -3.39 4.99 3.80
C VAL A 31 -3.07 5.00 5.29
N ARG A 32 -2.56 3.88 5.81
CA ARG A 32 -2.19 3.72 7.21
C ARG A 32 -1.05 2.71 7.34
N ILE A 33 -0.24 2.85 8.39
CA ILE A 33 0.91 1.99 8.66
C ILE A 33 0.73 1.36 10.04
N ASN A 34 1.07 0.08 10.15
CA ASN A 34 1.13 -0.65 11.41
C ASN A 34 2.51 -1.31 11.58
N PRO A 35 3.41 -0.74 12.42
CA PRO A 35 4.71 -1.32 12.67
C PRO A 35 4.62 -2.59 13.53
N PHE A 36 5.45 -3.59 13.24
CA PHE A 36 5.56 -4.81 14.04
C PHE A 36 6.83 -4.77 14.90
N LYS A 37 6.68 -4.85 16.23
CA LYS A 37 7.82 -4.90 17.16
C LYS A 37 8.47 -6.28 17.21
N TYR A 38 7.67 -7.33 17.09
CA TYR A 38 8.13 -8.71 17.14
C TYR A 38 7.79 -9.38 15.81
N TYR A 39 8.81 -9.82 15.10
CA TYR A 39 8.68 -10.47 13.81
C TYR A 39 9.87 -11.43 13.57
N ASN A 40 9.70 -12.30 12.57
CA ASN A 40 10.72 -13.21 12.05
C ASN A 40 10.52 -13.30 10.54
N ILE A 41 11.61 -13.29 9.79
CA ILE A 41 11.61 -13.54 8.35
C ILE A 41 12.60 -14.68 8.08
N GLY A 42 12.11 -15.89 7.84
CA GLY A 42 13.00 -17.01 7.48
C GLY A 42 14.14 -17.26 8.49
N ASN A 43 13.90 -17.05 9.78
CA ASN A 43 14.88 -17.09 10.88
C ASN A 43 15.93 -15.96 10.87
N THR A 44 15.67 -14.85 10.17
CA THR A 44 16.47 -13.63 10.21
C THR A 44 15.74 -12.49 10.94
N LYS A 45 16.42 -11.34 11.05
CA LYS A 45 15.90 -10.07 11.59
C LYS A 45 15.89 -8.95 10.54
N ASP A 46 15.92 -9.33 9.26
CA ASP A 46 15.93 -8.36 8.17
C ASP A 46 14.69 -7.46 8.21
N ASP A 47 14.84 -6.20 7.86
CA ASP A 47 13.70 -5.29 7.76
C ASP A 47 12.84 -5.67 6.53
N PHE A 48 11.52 -5.47 6.62
CA PHE A 48 10.61 -5.71 5.50
C PHE A 48 9.45 -4.73 5.49
N ILE A 49 8.85 -4.56 4.31
CA ILE A 49 7.61 -3.81 4.11
C ILE A 49 6.68 -4.67 3.27
N HIS A 50 5.50 -4.99 3.81
CA HIS A 50 4.43 -5.63 3.05
C HIS A 50 3.20 -4.75 2.98
N ILE A 51 2.66 -4.56 1.78
CA ILE A 51 1.54 -3.69 1.50
C ILE A 51 0.33 -4.54 1.14
N PHE A 52 -0.83 -4.21 1.73
CA PHE A 52 -2.12 -4.77 1.34
C PHE A 52 -3.01 -3.64 0.83
N ALA A 53 -3.23 -3.57 -0.48
CA ALA A 53 -4.16 -2.64 -1.09
C ALA A 53 -5.49 -3.35 -1.34
N ASN A 54 -6.51 -3.02 -0.54
CA ASN A 54 -7.86 -3.50 -0.77
C ASN A 54 -8.61 -2.46 -1.59
N ILE A 55 -9.05 -2.82 -2.79
CA ILE A 55 -9.68 -1.92 -3.75
C ILE A 55 -11.03 -2.49 -4.18
N MET A 56 -11.95 -1.62 -4.59
CA MET A 56 -13.22 -2.05 -5.16
C MET A 56 -12.97 -2.85 -6.43
N GLU A 57 -13.68 -3.96 -6.62
CA GLU A 57 -13.56 -4.78 -7.82
C GLU A 57 -13.85 -4.00 -9.13
N GLY A 58 -13.33 -4.53 -10.24
CA GLY A 58 -13.55 -3.98 -11.58
C GLY A 58 -12.37 -3.20 -12.18
N ARG A 59 -11.22 -3.13 -11.51
CA ARG A 59 -9.96 -2.70 -12.14
C ARG A 59 -9.35 -3.85 -12.94
N THR A 60 -8.78 -3.52 -14.10
CA THR A 60 -8.13 -4.52 -14.98
C THR A 60 -6.83 -5.05 -14.37
N VAL A 61 -6.37 -6.20 -14.84
CA VAL A 61 -5.07 -6.78 -14.44
C VAL A 61 -3.93 -5.80 -14.69
N SER A 62 -3.96 -5.08 -15.82
CA SER A 62 -2.95 -4.07 -16.16
C SER A 62 -2.95 -2.90 -15.16
N GLN A 63 -4.13 -2.37 -14.82
CA GLN A 63 -4.25 -1.30 -13.82
C GLN A 63 -3.73 -1.73 -12.45
N LYS A 64 -4.08 -2.94 -12.00
CA LYS A 64 -3.60 -3.51 -10.73
C LYS A 64 -2.09 -3.74 -10.74
N SER A 65 -1.54 -4.24 -11.85
CA SER A 65 -0.09 -4.44 -12.02
C SER A 65 0.66 -3.11 -11.99
N ASN A 66 0.14 -2.08 -12.67
CA ASN A 66 0.72 -0.75 -12.66
C ASN A 66 0.70 -0.13 -11.25
N LEU A 67 -0.44 -0.21 -10.55
CA LEU A 67 -0.58 0.25 -9.16
C LEU A 67 0.47 -0.39 -8.25
N SER A 68 0.60 -1.72 -8.32
CA SER A 68 1.62 -2.47 -7.56
C SER A 68 3.03 -1.98 -7.84
N LYS A 69 3.40 -1.87 -9.11
CA LYS A 69 4.75 -1.44 -9.52
C LYS A 69 5.06 -0.04 -9.02
N ARG A 70 4.13 0.91 -9.15
CA ARG A 70 4.34 2.29 -8.72
C ARG A 70 4.55 2.41 -7.21
N ILE A 71 3.72 1.74 -6.41
CA ILE A 71 3.86 1.73 -4.94
C ILE A 71 5.19 1.11 -4.52
N VAL A 72 5.54 -0.06 -5.07
CA VAL A 72 6.80 -0.75 -4.72
C VAL A 72 8.01 0.07 -5.17
N THR A 73 7.97 0.70 -6.34
CA THR A 73 9.04 1.59 -6.82
C THR A 73 9.24 2.77 -5.87
N GLU A 74 8.18 3.46 -5.45
CA GLU A 74 8.29 4.58 -4.51
C GLU A 74 8.91 4.13 -3.18
N LEU A 75 8.44 3.00 -2.62
CA LEU A 75 8.99 2.47 -1.37
C LEU A 75 10.45 2.04 -1.51
N LYS A 76 10.83 1.45 -2.64
CA LYS A 76 12.22 1.10 -2.93
C LYS A 76 13.13 2.34 -2.97
N LEU A 77 12.64 3.45 -3.53
CA LEU A 77 13.38 4.73 -3.53
C LEU A 77 13.48 5.32 -2.12
N MET A 78 12.42 5.21 -1.31
CA MET A 78 12.40 5.71 0.06
C MET A 78 13.25 4.86 1.02
N PHE A 79 13.39 3.57 0.75
CA PHE A 79 14.03 2.56 1.61
C PHE A 79 14.98 1.66 0.82
N PRO A 80 16.08 2.21 0.28
CA PRO A 80 17.02 1.44 -0.55
C PRO A 80 17.66 0.25 0.18
N ASP A 81 17.79 0.34 1.51
CA ASP A 81 18.42 -0.69 2.35
C ASP A 81 17.44 -1.77 2.85
N VAL A 82 16.13 -1.63 2.60
CA VAL A 82 15.14 -2.64 3.02
C VAL A 82 15.13 -3.77 1.98
N PRO A 83 15.53 -5.00 2.34
CA PRO A 83 15.72 -6.09 1.38
C PRO A 83 14.40 -6.63 0.80
N ILE A 84 13.29 -6.48 1.53
CA ILE A 84 12.02 -7.10 1.17
C ILE A 84 10.91 -6.05 1.14
N ILE A 85 10.42 -5.77 -0.06
CA ILE A 85 9.26 -4.88 -0.29
C ILE A 85 8.29 -5.59 -1.24
N SER A 86 7.08 -5.88 -0.77
CA SER A 86 6.09 -6.66 -1.52
C SER A 86 4.67 -6.12 -1.32
N ILE A 87 3.80 -6.31 -2.32
CA ILE A 87 2.41 -5.84 -2.29
C ILE A 87 1.44 -6.94 -2.75
N ASN A 88 0.28 -6.99 -2.12
CA ASN A 88 -0.90 -7.66 -2.69
C ASN A 88 -2.01 -6.63 -2.95
N ILE A 89 -2.59 -6.71 -4.15
CA ILE A 89 -3.86 -6.05 -4.48
C ILE A 89 -4.98 -7.07 -4.27
N ARG A 90 -6.01 -6.71 -3.51
CA ARG A 90 -7.19 -7.53 -3.26
C ARG A 90 -8.43 -6.76 -3.66
N ASP A 91 -9.33 -7.42 -4.37
CA ASP A 91 -10.64 -6.87 -4.64
C ASP A 91 -11.55 -7.09 -3.43
N PHE A 92 -12.38 -6.10 -3.13
CA PHE A 92 -13.62 -6.29 -2.39
C PHE A 92 -14.81 -6.09 -3.32
N GLU A 93 -15.87 -6.86 -3.08
CA GLU A 93 -17.04 -6.92 -3.95
C GLU A 93 -17.90 -5.66 -3.86
N LYS A 94 -18.42 -5.19 -5.00
CA LYS A 94 -19.33 -4.03 -5.04
C LYS A 94 -20.68 -4.34 -4.42
N THR A 95 -21.18 -5.55 -4.65
CA THR A 95 -22.53 -5.97 -4.26
C THR A 95 -22.70 -6.06 -2.75
N THR A 96 -21.63 -6.37 -2.02
CA THR A 96 -21.64 -6.50 -0.56
C THR A 96 -21.00 -5.31 0.16
N TYR A 97 -20.44 -4.35 -0.59
CA TYR A 97 -19.92 -3.11 -0.02
C TYR A 97 -21.06 -2.23 0.51
N CYS A 98 -20.87 -1.70 1.71
CA CYS A 98 -21.79 -0.76 2.35
C CYS A 98 -20.99 0.31 3.10
N ASN A 99 -21.48 1.55 3.07
CA ASN A 99 -20.91 2.66 3.83
C ASN A 99 -22.02 3.57 4.39
N LYS A 100 -21.62 4.57 5.17
CA LYS A 100 -22.56 5.47 5.87
C LYS A 100 -23.55 6.18 4.95
N SER A 101 -23.21 6.50 3.70
CA SER A 101 -24.14 7.18 2.79
C SER A 101 -25.10 6.24 2.07
N MET A 102 -24.89 4.92 2.18
CA MET A 102 -25.75 3.89 1.60
C MET A 102 -26.84 3.41 2.59
N VAL A 103 -26.82 3.92 3.82
CA VAL A 103 -27.77 3.62 4.90
C VAL A 103 -28.47 4.87 5.39
#